data_AF-A0A6A4H8R5-F1
#
_entry.id   AF-A0A6A4H8R5-F1
#
_cell.length_a   1.000
_cell.length_b   1.000
_cell.length_c   1.000
_cell.angle_alpha   90.00
_cell.angle_beta   90.00
_cell.angle_gamma   90.00
#
_symmetry.space_group_name_H-M   'P 1'
#
loop_
_entity.id
_entity.type
_entity.pdbx_description
1 polymer ?
#
loop_
_entity_poly.entity_id
_entity_poly.type
_entity_poly.pdbx_seq_one_letter_code
_entity_poly.pdbx_strand_id
1 'polypeptide(L)'
;MESAIMKSVAHTANLCPWLHCPACPEACFVPANAPSQTNEFVAIKGVCRAYAKHNCVNFSGSSTHGSNASIIYRPIPDDAPIAGQIQWLKNKGDTVHLHVRLYQQLSKALYDPFLRYPHFSATTYSSVLGEKEDVINLNDIILHAAHYDYFYGRSILVNLSRQ
;
A
#
# COMPACT_ATOMS: atom_id res chain seq x y z
N MET A 1 -14.31 -24.58 -3.51
CA MET A 1 -13.93 -23.23 -3.99
C MET A 1 -15.17 -22.36 -4.24
N GLU A 2 -16.23 -22.93 -4.83
CA GLU A 2 -17.52 -22.25 -5.06
C GLU A 2 -18.24 -21.79 -3.78
N SER A 3 -18.10 -22.52 -2.66
CA SER A 3 -18.77 -22.16 -1.41
C SER A 3 -18.24 -20.88 -0.74
N ALA A 4 -16.97 -20.54 -0.96
CA ALA A 4 -16.36 -19.32 -0.42
C ALA A 4 -16.81 -18.08 -1.22
N ILE A 5 -16.95 -18.25 -2.54
CA ILE A 5 -17.47 -17.21 -3.44
C ILE A 5 -18.95 -16.95 -3.15
N MET A 6 -19.77 -18.01 -3.03
CA MET A 6 -21.18 -17.90 -2.62
C MET A 6 -21.34 -17.26 -1.24
N LYS A 7 -20.47 -17.55 -0.27
CA LYS A 7 -20.51 -16.90 1.05
C LYS A 7 -20.19 -15.41 0.97
N SER A 8 -19.25 -14.99 0.14
CA SER A 8 -18.94 -13.56 -0.02
C SER A 8 -20.05 -12.80 -0.76
N VAL A 9 -20.65 -13.40 -1.80
CA VAL A 9 -21.78 -12.82 -2.53
C VAL A 9 -23.02 -12.75 -1.64
N ALA A 10 -23.30 -13.80 -0.85
CA ALA A 10 -24.40 -13.80 0.12
C ALA A 10 -24.18 -12.79 1.26
N HIS A 11 -22.95 -12.60 1.75
CA HIS A 11 -22.66 -11.61 2.79
C HIS A 11 -22.76 -10.17 2.25
N THR A 12 -22.33 -9.93 1.02
CA THR A 12 -22.44 -8.61 0.37
C THR A 12 -23.89 -8.32 -0.01
N ALA A 13 -24.62 -9.32 -0.49
CA ALA A 13 -26.05 -9.24 -0.78
C ALA A 13 -26.90 -9.13 0.49
N ASN A 14 -26.46 -9.62 1.66
CA ASN A 14 -27.16 -9.45 2.94
C ASN A 14 -26.94 -8.06 3.58
N LEU A 15 -25.95 -7.28 3.12
CA LEU A 15 -25.85 -5.87 3.51
C LEU A 15 -26.92 -5.01 2.83
N CYS A 16 -27.37 -5.39 1.63
CA CYS A 16 -28.34 -4.61 0.84
C CYS A 16 -29.77 -4.59 1.45
N PRO A 17 -30.35 -5.70 1.98
CA PRO A 17 -31.66 -5.70 2.63
C PRO A 17 -31.68 -4.94 3.96
N TRP A 18 -30.57 -4.92 4.70
CA TRP A 18 -30.47 -4.19 5.95
C TRP A 18 -30.52 -2.67 5.77
N LEU A 19 -30.30 -2.17 4.55
CA LEU A 19 -30.42 -0.75 4.21
C LEU A 19 -31.87 -0.32 3.92
N HIS A 20 -32.85 -1.23 3.84
CA HIS A 20 -34.25 -0.91 3.48
C HIS A 20 -35.30 -1.47 4.47
N CYS A 21 -34.92 -1.78 5.72
CA CYS A 21 -35.88 -2.21 6.74
C CYS A 21 -36.56 -1.00 7.42
N PRO A 22 -37.91 -0.84 7.35
CA PRO A 22 -38.62 0.31 7.93
C PRO A 22 -38.63 0.37 9.47
N ALA A 23 -38.13 -0.69 10.12
CA ALA A 23 -38.16 -0.87 11.58
C ALA A 23 -36.78 -0.71 12.26
N CYS A 24 -35.73 -0.39 11.50
CA CYS A 24 -34.44 -0.01 12.10
C CYS A 24 -34.43 1.49 12.39
N PRO A 25 -34.03 1.95 13.58
CA PRO A 25 -33.65 3.36 13.74
C PRO A 25 -32.52 3.60 12.75
N GLU A 26 -32.62 4.64 11.91
CA GLU A 26 -31.64 4.93 10.87
C GLU A 26 -30.22 4.83 11.46
N ALA A 27 -29.52 3.72 11.19
CA ALA A 27 -28.09 3.67 11.35
C ALA A 27 -27.56 4.52 10.19
N CYS A 28 -27.61 5.83 10.42
CA CYS A 28 -27.18 6.87 9.52
C CYS A 28 -25.66 6.71 9.39
N PHE A 29 -25.22 5.83 8.50
CA PHE A 29 -23.89 5.94 7.92
C PHE A 29 -23.93 7.17 7.05
N VAL A 30 -23.84 8.33 7.69
CA VAL A 30 -23.52 9.59 7.03
C VAL A 30 -22.11 9.36 6.47
N PRO A 31 -21.94 9.28 5.14
CA PRO A 31 -20.60 9.44 4.58
C PRO A 31 -20.07 10.73 5.19
N ALA A 32 -18.81 10.79 5.64
CA ALA A 32 -18.23 11.96 6.31
C ALA A 32 -18.34 13.28 5.49
N ASN A 33 -18.91 13.22 4.30
CA ASN A 33 -19.06 14.26 3.29
C ASN A 33 -20.51 14.40 2.75
N ALA A 34 -21.57 14.01 3.46
CA ALA A 34 -22.95 14.26 2.97
C ALA A 34 -23.22 15.78 2.91
N PRO A 35 -23.42 16.39 1.71
CA PRO A 35 -23.80 17.79 1.64
C PRO A 35 -25.29 17.94 1.90
N SER A 36 -25.65 18.94 2.70
CA SER A 36 -27.02 19.42 2.75
C SER A 36 -27.40 20.03 1.38
N GLN A 37 -28.36 19.39 0.69
CA GLN A 37 -29.25 19.98 -0.33
C GLN A 37 -28.78 20.16 -1.79
N THR A 38 -27.84 19.37 -2.30
CA THR A 38 -27.63 19.28 -3.77
C THR A 38 -27.54 17.83 -4.23
N ASN A 39 -28.43 17.44 -5.15
CA ASN A 39 -28.54 16.08 -5.73
C ASN A 39 -27.33 15.65 -6.60
N GLU A 40 -26.22 16.37 -6.55
CA GLU A 40 -24.97 15.94 -7.18
C GLU A 40 -24.07 15.28 -6.13
N PHE A 41 -23.93 13.96 -6.25
CA PHE A 41 -22.89 13.22 -5.53
C PHE A 41 -21.52 13.60 -6.11
N VAL A 42 -20.95 14.69 -5.63
CA VAL A 42 -19.55 15.00 -5.85
C VAL A 42 -18.75 14.08 -4.94
N ALA A 43 -17.99 13.15 -5.54
CA ALA A 43 -17.10 12.28 -4.79
C ALA A 43 -15.99 13.12 -4.13
N ILE A 44 -16.18 13.49 -2.86
CA ILE A 44 -15.16 14.18 -2.08
C ILE A 44 -14.10 13.14 -1.69
N LYS A 45 -12.91 13.25 -2.28
CA LYS A 45 -11.75 12.43 -1.90
C LYS A 45 -11.40 12.78 -0.45
N GLY A 46 -11.47 11.79 0.45
CA GLY A 46 -11.01 11.96 1.83
C GLY A 46 -9.52 12.30 1.91
N VAL A 47 -9.04 12.71 3.09
CA VAL A 47 -7.63 13.10 3.28
C VAL A 47 -6.67 11.93 3.00
N CYS A 48 -7.06 10.71 3.38
CA CYS A 48 -6.29 9.48 3.15
C CYS A 48 -6.92 8.62 2.06
N ARG A 49 -6.10 7.77 1.43
CA ARG A 49 -6.51 6.83 0.38
C ARG A 49 -5.95 5.44 0.66
N ALA A 50 -6.75 4.41 0.40
CA ALA A 50 -6.34 3.01 0.59
C ALA A 50 -5.37 2.52 -0.51
N TYR A 51 -5.67 2.86 -1.78
CA TYR A 51 -4.94 2.37 -2.95
C TYR A 51 -4.63 3.50 -3.94
N ALA A 52 -3.46 3.48 -4.57
CA ALA A 52 -3.17 4.32 -5.73
C ALA A 52 -2.58 3.48 -6.86
N LYS A 53 -3.05 3.71 -8.09
CA LYS A 53 -2.54 3.01 -9.27
C LYS A 53 -1.53 3.90 -10.00
N HIS A 54 -0.36 3.35 -10.32
CA HIS A 54 0.66 4.00 -11.14
C HIS A 54 1.41 2.95 -11.97
N ASN A 55 1.64 3.22 -13.26
CA ASN A 55 2.26 2.30 -14.22
C ASN A 55 1.67 0.87 -14.18
N CYS A 56 0.33 0.78 -14.17
CA CYS A 56 -0.43 -0.47 -14.07
C CYS A 56 -0.27 -1.27 -12.76
N VAL A 57 0.49 -0.78 -11.78
CA VAL A 57 0.66 -1.37 -10.45
C VAL A 57 -0.23 -0.66 -9.44
N ASN A 58 -0.84 -1.41 -8.51
CA ASN A 58 -1.59 -0.87 -7.39
C ASN A 58 -0.70 -0.83 -6.14
N PHE A 59 -0.54 0.35 -5.57
CA PHE A 59 0.19 0.60 -4.33
C PHE A 59 -0.79 0.82 -3.18
N SER A 60 -0.40 0.43 -1.98
CA SER A 60 -1.19 0.60 -0.76
C SER A 60 -0.31 0.78 0.47
N GLY A 61 -0.90 1.30 1.55
CA GLY A 61 -0.24 1.31 2.85
C GLY A 61 -0.06 -0.11 3.41
N SER A 62 0.95 -0.28 4.26
CA SER A 62 1.30 -1.53 4.93
C SER A 62 0.13 -2.14 5.70
N SER A 63 -0.68 -1.30 6.35
CA SER A 63 -1.88 -1.70 7.10
C SER A 63 -3.07 -2.08 6.22
N THR A 64 -3.10 -1.62 4.96
CA THR A 64 -4.19 -1.90 4.01
C THR A 64 -3.93 -3.20 3.28
N HIS A 65 -2.74 -3.33 2.65
CA HIS A 65 -2.35 -4.52 1.92
C HIS A 65 -0.82 -4.59 1.79
N GLY A 66 -0.17 -5.26 2.74
CA GLY A 66 1.29 -5.22 2.91
C GLY A 66 2.11 -5.66 1.69
N SER A 67 1.62 -6.58 0.88
CA SER A 67 2.34 -7.03 -0.33
C SER A 67 2.40 -5.98 -1.46
N ASN A 68 1.56 -4.93 -1.38
CA ASN A 68 1.59 -3.79 -2.29
C ASN A 68 2.23 -2.54 -1.66
N ALA A 69 2.84 -2.69 -0.49
CA ALA A 69 3.44 -1.59 0.25
C ALA A 69 4.96 -1.46 0.03
N SER A 70 5.63 -2.48 -0.50
CA SER A 70 7.09 -2.49 -0.62
C SER A 70 7.55 -1.97 -1.98
N ILE A 71 8.44 -0.99 -1.98
CA ILE A 71 8.86 -0.28 -3.19
C ILE A 71 10.36 0.02 -3.17
N ILE A 72 10.92 0.20 -4.36
CA ILE A 72 12.20 0.86 -4.57
C ILE A 72 11.91 2.24 -5.16
N TYR A 73 12.44 3.29 -4.53
CA TYR A 73 12.11 4.68 -4.87
C TYR A 73 13.32 5.59 -4.74
N ARG A 74 13.18 6.81 -5.23
CA ARG A 74 14.23 7.83 -5.19
C ARG A 74 13.69 9.10 -4.50
N PRO A 75 14.06 9.38 -3.24
CA PRO A 75 13.54 10.56 -2.52
C PRO A 75 14.07 11.89 -3.08
N ILE A 76 15.29 11.89 -3.62
CA ILE A 76 15.95 13.05 -4.22
C ILE A 76 16.33 12.67 -5.65
N PRO A 77 15.94 13.46 -6.67
CA PRO A 77 16.35 13.21 -8.05
C PRO A 77 17.87 12.96 -8.16
N ASP A 78 18.26 12.05 -9.04
CA ASP A 78 19.65 11.60 -9.28
C ASP A 78 20.36 10.80 -8.17
N ASP A 79 19.80 10.69 -6.96
CA ASP A 79 20.35 9.81 -5.92
C ASP A 79 20.14 8.32 -6.23
N ALA A 80 20.93 7.48 -5.56
CA ALA A 80 20.76 6.04 -5.63
C ALA A 80 19.36 5.64 -5.12
N PRO A 81 18.65 4.75 -5.82
CA PRO A 81 17.35 4.29 -5.38
C PRO A 81 17.48 3.47 -4.09
N ILE A 82 16.50 3.62 -3.21
CA ILE A 82 16.45 3.01 -1.88
C ILE A 82 15.17 2.21 -1.71
N ALA A 83 15.20 1.24 -0.80
CA ALA A 83 14.05 0.42 -0.47
C ALA A 83 13.21 1.07 0.64
N GLY A 84 11.88 1.02 0.48
CA GLY A 84 10.96 1.50 1.50
C GLY A 84 9.63 0.76 1.53
N GLN A 85 8.95 0.92 2.66
CA GLN A 85 7.60 0.45 2.88
C GLN A 85 6.66 1.65 3.01
N ILE A 86 5.65 1.70 2.15
CA ILE A 86 4.56 2.67 2.20
C ILE A 86 3.75 2.40 3.48
N GLN A 87 3.69 3.38 4.37
CA GLN A 87 2.88 3.32 5.57
C GLN A 87 1.43 3.69 5.26
N TRP A 88 1.23 4.76 4.49
CA TRP A 88 -0.07 5.34 4.16
C TRP A 88 0.02 6.27 2.94
N LEU A 89 -1.14 6.53 2.33
CA LEU A 89 -1.27 7.40 1.18
C LEU A 89 -2.19 8.58 1.52
N LYS A 90 -1.78 9.78 1.12
CA LYS A 90 -2.49 11.02 1.39
C LYS A 90 -2.81 11.76 0.09
N ASN A 91 -4.04 12.23 -0.05
CA ASN A 91 -4.41 13.10 -1.17
C ASN A 91 -3.93 14.53 -0.86
N LYS A 92 -3.27 15.16 -1.83
CA LYS A 92 -2.87 16.57 -1.78
C LYS A 92 -3.39 17.27 -3.04
N GLY A 93 -4.61 17.77 -2.99
CA GLY A 93 -5.34 18.20 -4.19
C GLY A 93 -5.60 17.01 -5.10
N ASP A 94 -5.14 17.10 -6.35
CA ASP A 94 -5.28 16.03 -7.34
C ASP A 94 -4.13 15.01 -7.33
N THR A 95 -3.07 15.26 -6.58
CA THR A 95 -1.93 14.35 -6.46
C THR A 95 -2.05 13.45 -5.23
N VAL A 96 -1.31 12.34 -5.27
CA VAL A 96 -1.19 11.40 -4.16
C VAL A 96 0.24 11.44 -3.66
N HIS A 97 0.40 11.72 -2.38
CA HIS A 97 1.67 11.59 -1.68
C HIS A 97 1.70 10.25 -0.94
N LEU A 98 2.84 9.58 -1.03
CA LEU A 98 3.13 8.36 -0.30
C LEU A 98 4.06 8.69 0.83
N HIS A 99 3.72 8.18 1.99
CA HIS A 99 4.49 8.31 3.20
C HIS A 99 5.21 6.99 3.45
N VAL A 100 6.53 7.02 3.39
CA VAL A 100 7.36 5.83 3.23
C VAL A 100 8.41 5.78 4.33
N ARG A 101 8.59 4.62 4.95
CA ARG A 101 9.72 4.36 5.85
C ARG A 101 10.73 3.46 5.17
N LEU A 102 12.01 3.77 5.30
CA LEU A 102 13.07 3.00 4.66
C LEU A 102 13.19 1.60 5.27
N TYR A 103 13.50 0.61 4.46
CA TYR A 103 14.09 -0.62 4.97
C TYR A 103 15.54 -0.36 5.35
N GLN A 104 15.93 -0.64 6.60
CA GLN A 104 17.31 -0.46 7.00
C GLN A 104 18.22 -1.46 6.28
N GLN A 105 19.44 -1.01 5.94
CA GLN A 105 20.44 -1.89 5.36
C GLN A 105 20.74 -3.04 6.31
N LEU A 106 20.99 -4.22 5.74
CA LEU A 106 21.47 -5.36 6.52
C LEU A 106 22.78 -4.99 7.22
N SER A 107 22.91 -5.35 8.49
CA SER A 107 24.15 -5.14 9.24
C SER A 107 25.35 -5.72 8.48
N LYS A 108 26.47 -4.99 8.44
CA LYS A 108 27.72 -5.43 7.78
C LYS A 108 28.27 -6.75 8.33
N ALA A 109 27.88 -7.13 9.55
CA ALA A 109 28.23 -8.41 10.15
C ALA A 109 27.46 -9.60 9.55
N LEU A 110 26.37 -9.34 8.82
CA LEU A 110 25.50 -10.35 8.23
C LEU A 110 25.69 -10.39 6.72
N TYR A 111 25.80 -11.60 6.19
CA TYR A 111 25.94 -11.84 4.77
C TYR A 111 24.59 -11.84 4.06
N ASP A 112 24.50 -11.15 2.91
CA ASP A 112 23.36 -11.22 1.99
C ASP A 112 23.56 -12.40 1.02
N PRO A 113 22.72 -13.47 1.09
CA PRO A 113 22.83 -14.63 0.23
C PRO A 113 22.65 -14.32 -1.26
N PHE A 114 21.90 -13.27 -1.62
CA PHE A 114 21.58 -12.96 -3.02
C PHE A 114 22.73 -12.35 -3.80
N LEU A 115 23.80 -11.91 -3.12
CA LEU A 115 25.04 -11.47 -3.78
C LEU A 115 25.70 -12.59 -4.62
N ARG A 116 25.43 -13.86 -4.30
CA ARG A 116 25.87 -15.01 -5.11
C ARG A 116 25.06 -15.24 -6.38
N TYR A 117 23.86 -14.65 -6.46
CA TYR A 117 22.90 -14.88 -7.52
C TYR A 117 22.52 -13.53 -8.17
N PRO A 118 23.45 -12.86 -8.88
CA PRO A 118 23.19 -11.54 -9.46
C PRO A 118 22.07 -11.53 -10.51
N HIS A 119 21.75 -12.69 -11.08
CA HIS A 119 20.61 -12.86 -11.98
C HIS A 119 19.25 -12.86 -11.25
N PHE A 120 19.25 -13.08 -9.94
CA PHE A 120 18.06 -13.02 -9.11
C PHE A 120 17.96 -11.64 -8.48
N SER A 121 17.00 -10.84 -8.92
CA SER A 121 16.82 -9.44 -8.49
C SER A 121 16.21 -9.36 -7.08
N ALA A 122 16.98 -9.79 -6.08
CA ALA A 122 16.61 -9.70 -4.68
C ALA A 122 17.74 -9.16 -3.83
N THR A 123 17.39 -8.52 -2.72
CA THR A 123 18.34 -7.95 -1.77
C THR A 123 17.81 -8.15 -0.35
N THR A 124 18.72 -8.47 0.56
CA THR A 124 18.39 -8.66 1.97
C THR A 124 18.58 -7.35 2.74
N TYR A 125 17.55 -7.00 3.52
CA TYR A 125 17.49 -5.86 4.41
C TYR A 125 17.27 -6.31 5.85
N SER A 126 17.42 -5.39 6.80
CA SER A 126 16.90 -5.58 8.16
C SER A 126 15.37 -5.56 8.15
N SER A 127 14.73 -6.33 9.03
CA SER A 127 13.29 -6.21 9.29
C SER A 127 12.91 -4.93 10.05
N VAL A 128 13.89 -4.20 10.57
CA VAL A 128 13.68 -2.91 11.21
C VAL A 128 13.56 -1.84 10.15
N LEU A 129 12.45 -1.09 10.19
CA LEU A 129 12.26 0.09 9.35
C LEU A 129 12.95 1.31 9.97
N GLY A 130 13.38 2.25 9.14
CA GLY A 130 13.86 3.55 9.58
C GLY A 130 12.79 4.34 10.33
N GLU A 131 13.22 5.14 11.29
CA GLU A 131 12.32 6.01 12.07
C GLU A 131 11.80 7.19 11.24
N LYS A 132 12.66 7.70 10.35
CA LYS A 132 12.32 8.81 9.46
C LYS A 132 11.35 8.35 8.39
N GLU A 133 10.34 9.18 8.17
CA GLU A 133 9.35 9.03 7.11
C GLU A 133 9.67 10.01 5.98
N ASP A 134 9.82 9.49 4.78
CA ASP A 134 9.95 10.27 3.57
C ASP A 134 8.57 10.46 2.93
N VAL A 135 8.35 11.63 2.33
CA VAL A 135 7.13 11.95 1.61
C VAL A 135 7.46 12.07 0.13
N ILE A 136 6.94 11.14 -0.66
CA ILE A 136 7.26 11.04 -2.10
C ILE A 136 6.00 11.07 -2.96
N ASN A 137 6.16 11.34 -4.24
CA ASN A 137 5.12 11.20 -5.25
C ASN A 137 5.18 9.80 -5.89
N LEU A 138 4.11 9.45 -6.63
CA LEU A 138 4.07 8.19 -7.39
C LEU A 138 5.20 8.09 -8.43
N ASN A 139 5.61 9.22 -9.04
CA ASN A 139 6.68 9.25 -10.05
C ASN A 139 8.08 9.00 -9.48
N ASP A 140 8.24 9.11 -8.15
CA ASP A 140 9.52 8.86 -7.49
C ASP A 140 9.75 7.34 -7.26
N ILE A 141 8.72 6.51 -7.49
CA ILE A 141 8.79 5.06 -7.42
C ILE A 141 9.47 4.53 -8.68
N ILE A 142 10.57 3.82 -8.50
CA ILE A 142 11.30 3.18 -9.60
C ILE A 142 10.74 1.78 -9.85
N LEU A 143 10.49 1.00 -8.80
CA LEU A 143 10.08 -0.40 -8.90
C LEU A 143 9.12 -0.79 -7.78
N HIS A 144 8.21 -1.72 -8.10
CA HIS A 144 7.43 -2.45 -7.09
C HIS A 144 8.20 -3.69 -6.64
N ALA A 145 8.20 -3.95 -5.34
CA ALA A 145 8.89 -5.10 -4.76
C ALA A 145 7.93 -6.00 -3.98
N ALA A 146 8.12 -7.30 -4.08
CA ALA A 146 7.59 -8.25 -3.11
C ALA A 146 8.44 -8.21 -1.85
N HIS A 147 7.81 -8.34 -0.69
CA HIS A 147 8.47 -8.44 0.60
C HIS A 147 8.22 -9.80 1.21
N TYR A 148 9.29 -10.40 1.73
CA TYR A 148 9.27 -11.64 2.47
C TYR A 148 9.98 -11.45 3.80
N ASP A 149 9.26 -11.72 4.89
CA ASP A 149 9.85 -11.81 6.22
C ASP A 149 10.69 -13.08 6.31
N TYR A 150 11.97 -12.91 6.62
CA TYR A 150 12.93 -13.99 6.76
C TYR A 150 13.42 -14.08 8.21
N PHE A 151 13.94 -15.24 8.59
CA PHE A 151 14.40 -15.49 9.95
C PHE A 151 15.51 -14.52 10.40
N TYR A 152 15.59 -14.32 11.72
CA TYR A 152 16.61 -13.51 12.40
C TYR A 152 16.59 -12.02 12.05
N GLY A 153 15.39 -11.44 11.92
CA GLY A 153 15.23 -10.00 11.71
C GLY A 153 15.70 -9.53 10.34
N ARG A 154 15.52 -10.38 9.32
CA ARG A 154 15.87 -10.07 7.93
C ARG A 154 14.60 -9.96 7.08
N SER A 155 14.59 -9.02 6.16
CA SER A 155 13.55 -8.86 5.16
C SER A 155 14.16 -8.99 3.78
N ILE A 156 13.53 -9.76 2.91
CA ILE A 156 13.99 -9.91 1.52
C ILE A 156 13.04 -9.12 0.65
N LEU A 157 13.60 -8.25 -0.19
CA LEU A 157 12.86 -7.57 -1.23
C LEU A 157 13.22 -8.17 -2.59
N VAL A 158 12.20 -8.55 -3.34
CA VAL A 158 12.34 -9.11 -4.69
C VAL A 158 11.69 -8.13 -5.67
N ASN A 159 12.44 -7.69 -6.67
CA ASN A 159 11.91 -6.82 -7.72
C ASN A 159 10.84 -7.56 -8.54
N LEU A 160 9.66 -6.97 -8.67
CA LEU A 160 8.54 -7.51 -9.46
C LEU A 160 8.36 -6.85 -10.82
N SER A 161 9.07 -5.75 -11.07
CA SER A 161 9.02 -5.08 -12.37
C SER A 161 9.69 -5.97 -13.42
N ARG A 162 8.96 -6.27 -14.49
CA ARG A 162 9.53 -6.90 -15.69
C ARG A 162 10.42 -5.87 -16.39
N GLN A 163 11.70 -6.22 -16.60
CA GLN A 163 12.60 -5.47 -17.47
C GLN A 163 12.20 -5.68 -18.93
#